data_AF-A0AAW9BB00-F1
#
_entry.id   AF-A0AAW9BB00-F1
#
_cell.length_a   1.000
_cell.length_b   1.000
_cell.length_c   1.000
_cell.angle_alpha   90.00
_cell.angle_beta   90.00
_cell.angle_gamma   90.00
#
_symmetry.space_group_name_H-M   'P 1'
#
loop_
_entity.id
_entity.type
_entity.pdbx_description
1 polymer ?
#
loop_
_entity_poly.entity_id
_entity_poly.type
_entity_poly.pdbx_seq_one_letter_code
_entity_poly.pdbx_strand_id
1 'polypeptide(L)'
;DHPIGADELTLNFPIIATDFDGDTTSATIPVTIVDDRPTLDGIDANSVLTVDEDDLPTVGSDGNEPTSIIGKFVATEGADRIVEYHIVDLNTPVQGLTSGGQSLTLVEVSNSGGVSVYEAVIDGTTTPAFRVTLDVSDGSYKFELLEPLDHPTANGQNDIVINLPIAATDFDGDVSNTLTLPITVVDDVPTIDGLAQGSEQTVDEDDLPQGT
;
A
#
# COMPACT_ATOMS: atom_id res chain seq x y z
N ASP A 1 -8.91 -16.16 23.73
CA ASP A 1 -9.64 -15.62 22.59
C ASP A 1 -11.09 -15.63 22.83
N HIS A 2 -11.65 -14.54 22.39
CA HIS A 2 -13.05 -14.28 22.32
C HIS A 2 -13.53 -14.71 20.93
N PRO A 3 -14.85 -14.77 20.71
CA PRO A 3 -15.38 -14.92 19.35
C PRO A 3 -15.17 -13.62 18.55
N ILE A 4 -14.91 -13.74 17.25
CA ILE A 4 -14.89 -12.61 16.31
C ILE A 4 -16.04 -11.62 16.58
N GLY A 5 -15.68 -10.36 16.80
CA GLY A 5 -16.53 -9.20 17.00
C GLY A 5 -17.15 -9.11 18.38
N ALA A 6 -16.66 -9.87 19.37
CA ALA A 6 -17.11 -9.77 20.75
C ALA A 6 -16.32 -8.69 21.47
N ASP A 7 -16.99 -7.78 22.19
CA ASP A 7 -16.28 -6.74 22.92
C ASP A 7 -15.98 -7.15 24.40
N GLU A 8 -16.53 -8.27 24.87
CA GLU A 8 -16.28 -8.80 26.22
C GLU A 8 -16.74 -10.26 26.41
N LEU A 9 -16.09 -10.97 27.35
CA LEU A 9 -16.49 -12.27 27.87
C LEU A 9 -16.57 -12.22 29.40
N THR A 10 -17.77 -12.39 29.97
CA THR A 10 -17.94 -12.50 31.43
C THR A 10 -17.95 -13.96 31.89
N LEU A 11 -16.95 -14.35 32.68
CA LEU A 11 -16.84 -15.63 33.35
C LEU A 11 -17.36 -15.54 34.78
N ASN A 12 -18.32 -16.40 35.11
CA ASN A 12 -18.93 -16.46 36.43
C ASN A 12 -18.34 -17.63 37.22
N PHE A 13 -17.59 -17.35 38.28
CA PHE A 13 -17.02 -18.37 39.14
C PHE A 13 -17.89 -18.56 40.39
N PRO A 14 -18.63 -19.68 40.51
CA PRO A 14 -19.37 -19.98 41.72
C PRO A 14 -18.39 -20.37 42.83
N ILE A 15 -18.52 -19.74 43.99
CA ILE A 15 -17.80 -20.11 45.22
C ILE A 15 -18.80 -20.61 46.24
N ILE A 16 -18.38 -21.61 47.01
CA ILE A 16 -19.14 -22.17 48.12
C ILE A 16 -18.26 -22.04 49.36
N ALA A 17 -18.79 -21.43 50.41
CA ALA A 17 -18.19 -21.44 51.73
C ALA A 17 -18.94 -22.43 52.61
N THR A 18 -18.20 -23.30 53.28
CA THR A 18 -18.71 -24.27 54.27
C THR A 18 -18.06 -23.93 55.61
N ASP A 19 -18.86 -23.84 56.68
CA ASP A 19 -18.31 -23.65 58.02
C ASP A 19 -17.93 -25.00 58.68
N PHE A 20 -17.70 -24.99 60.00
CA PHE A 20 -17.21 -26.18 60.70
C PHE A 20 -18.28 -27.26 60.91
N ASP A 21 -19.55 -26.90 61.01
CA ASP A 21 -20.63 -27.88 61.25
C ASP A 21 -21.37 -28.30 59.96
N GLY A 22 -21.04 -27.67 58.84
CA GLY A 22 -21.41 -28.11 57.50
C GLY A 22 -22.43 -27.21 56.82
N ASP A 23 -22.80 -26.10 57.44
CA ASP A 23 -23.64 -25.08 56.79
C ASP A 23 -22.90 -24.48 55.59
N THR A 24 -23.63 -24.27 54.49
CA THR A 24 -23.07 -23.73 53.25
C THR A 24 -23.73 -22.43 52.83
N THR A 25 -22.94 -21.54 52.24
CA THR A 25 -23.44 -20.40 51.47
C THR A 25 -22.71 -20.33 50.14
N SER A 26 -23.36 -19.77 49.13
CA SER A 26 -22.77 -19.59 47.81
C SER A 26 -22.73 -18.11 47.42
N ALA A 27 -21.70 -17.73 46.68
CA ALA A 27 -21.61 -16.45 45.99
C ALA A 27 -21.03 -16.68 44.59
N THR A 28 -21.15 -15.68 43.71
CA THR A 28 -20.56 -15.70 42.38
C THR A 28 -19.60 -14.54 42.26
N ILE A 29 -18.39 -14.83 41.78
CA ILE A 29 -17.42 -13.80 41.40
C ILE A 29 -17.52 -13.63 39.88
N PRO A 30 -18.05 -12.50 39.37
CA PRO A 30 -17.98 -12.20 37.95
C PRO A 30 -16.57 -11.71 37.60
N VAL A 31 -16.02 -12.24 36.51
CA VAL A 31 -14.75 -11.79 35.90
C VAL A 31 -15.05 -11.44 34.46
N THR A 32 -14.89 -10.17 34.09
CA THR A 32 -15.05 -9.71 32.70
C THR A 32 -13.68 -9.65 32.04
N ILE A 33 -13.56 -10.30 30.89
CA ILE A 33 -12.41 -10.22 30.00
C ILE A 33 -12.83 -9.29 28.87
N VAL A 34 -12.24 -8.10 28.80
CA VAL A 34 -12.49 -7.13 27.72
C VAL A 34 -11.80 -7.61 26.46
N ASP A 35 -12.45 -7.39 25.31
CA ASP A 35 -11.90 -7.62 23.99
C ASP A 35 -12.15 -6.39 23.13
N ASP A 36 -11.12 -5.93 22.44
CA ASP A 36 -11.15 -4.71 21.65
C ASP A 36 -10.43 -4.99 20.32
N ARG A 37 -11.11 -4.70 19.21
CA ARG A 37 -10.55 -4.79 17.86
C ARG A 37 -9.34 -3.86 17.62
N PRO A 38 -8.47 -4.17 16.64
CA PRO A 38 -7.39 -3.28 16.25
C PRO A 38 -7.91 -1.99 15.59
N THR A 39 -7.12 -0.92 15.66
CA THR A 39 -7.36 0.33 14.91
C THR A 39 -6.16 0.73 14.07
N LEU A 40 -6.44 1.29 12.89
CA LEU A 40 -5.46 1.97 12.05
C LEU A 40 -5.61 3.47 12.24
N ASP A 41 -4.67 4.07 12.97
CA ASP A 41 -4.72 5.46 13.43
C ASP A 41 -4.09 6.43 12.41
N GLY A 42 -3.33 5.91 11.44
CA GLY A 42 -2.79 6.70 10.34
C GLY A 42 -1.56 6.08 9.68
N ILE A 43 -0.81 6.93 8.98
CA ILE A 43 0.47 6.60 8.33
C ILE A 43 1.56 7.35 9.09
N ASP A 44 2.70 6.70 9.36
CA ASP A 44 3.82 7.33 10.04
C ASP A 44 4.31 8.54 9.23
N ALA A 45 4.56 9.66 9.92
CA ALA A 45 4.91 10.93 9.28
C ALA A 45 6.25 10.90 8.52
N ASN A 46 7.11 9.90 8.76
CA ASN A 46 8.36 9.71 8.04
C ASN A 46 8.20 8.80 6.81
N SER A 47 6.99 8.30 6.55
CA SER A 47 6.72 7.48 5.38
C SER A 47 6.83 8.31 4.11
N VAL A 48 7.46 7.73 3.09
CA VAL A 48 7.47 8.31 1.74
C VAL A 48 6.21 7.84 1.01
N LEU A 49 5.57 8.76 0.28
CA LEU A 49 4.29 8.53 -0.40
C LEU A 49 4.33 8.92 -1.89
N THR A 50 5.52 9.17 -2.42
CA THR A 50 5.72 9.63 -3.79
C THR A 50 6.80 8.80 -4.46
N VAL A 51 6.52 8.37 -5.69
CA VAL A 51 7.48 7.79 -6.63
C VAL A 51 7.43 8.61 -7.92
N ASP A 52 8.56 8.71 -8.61
CA ASP A 52 8.67 9.38 -9.90
C ASP A 52 8.94 8.35 -11.01
N GLU A 53 8.35 8.57 -12.18
CA GLU A 53 8.56 7.76 -13.37
C GLU A 53 9.89 8.08 -14.06
N ASP A 54 10.47 9.26 -13.83
CA ASP A 54 11.76 9.64 -14.38
C ASP A 54 12.93 8.78 -13.84
N ASP A 55 12.67 8.03 -12.78
CA ASP A 55 13.57 7.05 -12.18
C ASP A 55 13.42 5.63 -12.72
N LEU A 56 12.36 5.36 -13.50
CA LEU A 56 12.12 4.02 -14.01
C LEU A 56 13.29 3.57 -14.90
N PRO A 57 13.89 2.40 -14.63
CA PRO A 57 15.00 1.91 -15.43
C PRO A 57 14.63 1.87 -16.91
N THR A 58 15.52 2.36 -17.77
CA THR A 58 15.44 2.33 -19.24
C THR A 58 14.41 3.24 -19.92
N VAL A 59 13.42 3.76 -19.20
CA VAL A 59 12.38 4.64 -19.76
C VAL A 59 12.37 6.05 -19.17
N GLY A 60 12.81 6.21 -17.91
CA GLY A 60 12.88 7.49 -17.23
C GLY A 60 14.08 8.35 -17.63
N SER A 61 14.00 9.65 -17.34
CA SER A 61 14.94 10.66 -17.80
C SER A 61 16.11 11.00 -16.85
N ASP A 62 16.04 10.70 -15.54
CA ASP A 62 17.09 11.03 -14.54
C ASP A 62 17.68 9.78 -13.85
N GLY A 63 16.86 8.77 -13.52
CA GLY A 63 17.33 7.46 -13.04
C GLY A 63 18.14 7.49 -11.74
N ASN A 64 18.00 8.53 -10.92
CA ASN A 64 18.89 8.84 -9.79
C ASN A 64 18.23 8.63 -8.41
N GLU A 65 16.93 8.41 -8.37
CA GLU A 65 16.12 8.20 -7.17
C GLU A 65 15.45 6.80 -7.20
N PRO A 66 14.95 6.30 -6.05
CA PRO A 66 14.40 4.94 -5.97
C PRO A 66 12.94 4.88 -6.47
N THR A 67 12.64 3.95 -7.38
CA THR A 67 11.26 3.63 -7.83
C THR A 67 10.42 2.86 -6.79
N SER A 68 10.88 2.81 -5.55
CA SER A 68 10.20 2.11 -4.47
C SER A 68 10.24 2.92 -3.19
N ILE A 69 9.11 2.94 -2.50
CA ILE A 69 8.94 3.61 -1.21
C ILE A 69 8.62 2.60 -0.13
N ILE A 70 9.01 2.95 1.09
CA ILE A 70 8.69 2.22 2.29
C ILE A 70 8.04 3.19 3.27
N GLY A 71 7.00 2.73 3.94
CA GLY A 71 6.35 3.47 5.01
C GLY A 71 5.83 2.53 6.09
N LYS A 72 5.16 3.11 7.09
CA LYS A 72 4.60 2.36 8.21
C LYS A 72 3.20 2.82 8.54
N PHE A 73 2.36 1.86 8.95
CA PHE A 73 1.08 2.17 9.57
C PHE A 73 1.29 2.52 11.05
N VAL A 74 0.52 3.48 11.52
CA VAL A 74 0.33 3.71 12.95
C VAL A 74 -0.92 2.95 13.34
N ALA A 75 -0.77 1.92 14.16
CA ALA A 75 -1.85 1.03 14.56
C ALA A 75 -1.86 0.82 16.07
N THR A 76 -3.07 0.64 16.62
CA THR A 76 -3.28 0.16 17.99
C THR A 76 -3.81 -1.27 17.88
N GLU A 77 -3.09 -2.23 18.47
CA GLU A 77 -3.42 -3.65 18.30
C GLU A 77 -4.71 -4.06 19.03
N GLY A 78 -5.09 -3.36 20.09
CA GLY A 78 -6.26 -3.73 20.89
C GLY A 78 -5.93 -4.82 21.91
N ALA A 79 -6.80 -5.81 22.05
CA ALA A 79 -6.61 -6.94 22.96
C ALA A 79 -5.64 -8.00 22.42
N ASP A 80 -5.61 -8.18 21.11
CA ASP A 80 -4.80 -9.16 20.39
C ASP A 80 -3.82 -8.51 19.42
N ARG A 81 -2.79 -9.25 19.00
CA ARG A 81 -1.82 -8.72 18.01
C ARG A 81 -2.43 -8.72 16.61
N ILE A 82 -2.05 -7.73 15.80
CA ILE A 82 -2.35 -7.76 14.37
C ILE A 82 -1.61 -8.95 13.73
N VAL A 83 -2.29 -9.67 12.83
CA VAL A 83 -1.72 -10.82 12.10
C VAL A 83 -1.74 -10.65 10.59
N GLU A 84 -2.48 -9.66 10.08
CA GLU A 84 -2.60 -9.37 8.65
C GLU A 84 -2.89 -7.89 8.42
N TYR A 85 -2.26 -7.32 7.39
CA TYR A 85 -2.75 -6.13 6.69
C TYR A 85 -3.21 -6.54 5.29
N HIS A 86 -4.34 -6.02 4.83
CA HIS A 86 -4.91 -6.38 3.53
C HIS A 86 -5.55 -5.17 2.83
N ILE A 87 -5.63 -5.24 1.49
CA ILE A 87 -6.36 -4.26 0.69
C ILE A 87 -7.84 -4.67 0.61
N VAL A 88 -8.73 -3.79 1.05
CA VAL A 88 -10.18 -4.07 1.20
C VAL A 88 -10.90 -4.14 -0.15
N ASP A 89 -10.49 -3.34 -1.13
CA ASP A 89 -11.05 -3.33 -2.48
C ASP A 89 -9.94 -3.27 -3.52
N LEU A 90 -9.92 -4.26 -4.41
CA LEU A 90 -8.93 -4.38 -5.47
C LEU A 90 -9.35 -3.68 -6.77
N ASN A 91 -10.60 -3.20 -6.90
CA ASN A 91 -11.09 -2.61 -8.15
C ASN A 91 -10.94 -1.10 -8.19
N THR A 92 -11.39 -0.41 -7.14
CA THR A 92 -11.36 1.06 -7.09
C THR A 92 -9.95 1.64 -7.23
N PRO A 93 -8.87 1.09 -6.62
CA PRO A 93 -7.54 1.68 -6.70
C PRO A 93 -6.96 1.74 -8.12
N VAL A 94 -7.36 0.82 -8.99
CA VAL A 94 -6.87 0.73 -10.38
C VAL A 94 -7.91 1.16 -11.42
N GLN A 95 -9.07 1.65 -10.98
CA GLN A 95 -10.14 2.05 -11.89
C GLN A 95 -9.69 3.22 -12.77
N GLY A 96 -9.67 3.01 -14.08
CA GLY A 96 -9.29 4.03 -15.05
C GLY A 96 -7.78 4.24 -15.19
N LEU A 97 -6.96 3.52 -14.42
CA LEU A 97 -5.52 3.51 -14.63
C LEU A 97 -5.19 2.62 -15.83
N THR A 98 -4.24 3.09 -16.64
CA THR A 98 -3.68 2.33 -17.76
C THR A 98 -2.15 2.41 -17.74
N SER A 99 -1.51 1.44 -18.37
CA SER A 99 -0.07 1.45 -18.65
C SER A 99 0.12 0.95 -20.08
N GLY A 100 0.78 1.75 -20.93
CA GLY A 100 0.93 1.45 -22.35
C GLY A 100 -0.41 1.38 -23.09
N GLY A 101 -1.41 2.14 -22.63
CA GLY A 101 -2.78 2.18 -23.16
C GLY A 101 -3.68 1.02 -22.73
N GLN A 102 -3.19 0.11 -21.89
CA GLN A 102 -3.91 -1.08 -21.44
C GLN A 102 -4.33 -0.94 -19.96
N SER A 103 -5.55 -1.37 -19.63
CA SER A 103 -6.06 -1.29 -18.26
C SER A 103 -5.30 -2.17 -17.28
N LEU A 104 -5.34 -1.81 -15.99
CA LEU A 104 -4.72 -2.58 -14.92
C LEU A 104 -5.75 -3.41 -14.14
N THR A 105 -5.34 -4.57 -13.65
CA THR A 105 -6.10 -5.39 -12.69
C THR A 105 -5.23 -5.65 -11.46
N LEU A 106 -5.69 -5.22 -10.28
CA LEU A 106 -5.01 -5.49 -9.02
C LEU A 106 -5.41 -6.87 -8.50
N VAL A 107 -4.42 -7.70 -8.17
CA VAL A 107 -4.63 -9.05 -7.66
C VAL A 107 -3.73 -9.30 -6.44
N GLU A 108 -4.23 -10.09 -5.49
CA GLU A 108 -3.39 -10.66 -4.43
C GLU A 108 -2.58 -11.83 -5.01
N VAL A 109 -1.26 -11.76 -4.89
CA VAL A 109 -0.35 -12.79 -5.42
C VAL A 109 0.18 -13.72 -4.32
N SER A 110 0.28 -13.22 -3.08
CA SER A 110 0.59 -14.05 -1.92
C SER A 110 0.09 -13.45 -0.63
N ASN A 111 -0.31 -14.32 0.29
CA ASN A 111 -0.64 -13.97 1.67
C ASN A 111 -0.10 -15.09 2.56
N SER A 112 1.04 -14.85 3.20
CA SER A 112 1.72 -15.89 3.99
C SER A 112 2.66 -15.28 5.01
N GLY A 113 2.64 -15.82 6.23
CA GLY A 113 3.57 -15.43 7.29
C GLY A 113 3.42 -13.98 7.76
N GLY A 114 2.23 -13.38 7.64
CA GLY A 114 1.99 -11.98 7.97
C GLY A 114 2.46 -11.00 6.89
N VAL A 115 2.77 -11.51 5.68
CA VAL A 115 3.14 -10.69 4.52
C VAL A 115 2.12 -10.90 3.40
N SER A 116 1.48 -9.82 3.00
CA SER A 116 0.51 -9.77 1.89
C SER A 116 1.13 -9.03 0.72
N VAL A 117 1.08 -9.60 -0.48
CA VAL A 117 1.64 -9.02 -1.71
C VAL A 117 0.56 -8.92 -2.76
N TYR A 118 0.44 -7.73 -3.35
CA TYR A 118 -0.50 -7.39 -4.41
C TYR A 118 0.24 -6.86 -5.63
N GLU A 119 -0.24 -7.19 -6.81
CA GLU A 119 0.31 -6.72 -8.09
C GLU A 119 -0.81 -6.13 -8.96
N ALA A 120 -0.60 -4.94 -9.49
CA ALA A 120 -1.44 -4.39 -10.56
C ALA A 120 -0.90 -4.87 -11.90
N VAL A 121 -1.55 -5.85 -12.50
CA VAL A 121 -1.11 -6.50 -13.74
C VAL A 121 -1.76 -5.81 -14.94
N ILE A 122 -0.96 -5.57 -15.98
CA ILE A 122 -1.45 -5.02 -17.25
C ILE A 122 -2.34 -6.06 -17.93
N ASP A 123 -3.58 -5.69 -18.24
CA ASP A 123 -4.59 -6.60 -18.78
C ASP A 123 -4.11 -7.25 -20.09
N GLY A 124 -4.31 -8.56 -20.19
CA GLY A 124 -3.81 -9.40 -21.28
C GLY A 124 -2.32 -9.79 -21.19
N THR A 125 -1.62 -9.46 -20.10
CA THR A 125 -0.21 -9.81 -19.88
C THR A 125 0.05 -10.46 -18.51
N THR A 126 1.31 -10.76 -18.21
CA THR A 126 1.77 -11.14 -16.86
C THR A 126 2.73 -10.09 -16.29
N THR A 127 2.73 -8.88 -16.85
CA THR A 127 3.64 -7.80 -16.46
C THR A 127 2.97 -6.95 -15.38
N PRO A 128 3.54 -6.86 -14.17
CA PRO A 128 3.05 -5.97 -13.14
C PRO A 128 3.50 -4.53 -13.41
N ALA A 129 2.57 -3.58 -13.38
CA ALA A 129 2.86 -2.15 -13.46
C ALA A 129 3.33 -1.59 -12.11
N PHE A 130 2.74 -2.07 -11.01
CA PHE A 130 3.26 -1.81 -9.67
C PHE A 130 2.99 -2.98 -8.73
N ARG A 131 3.75 -3.03 -7.63
CA ARG A 131 3.60 -4.02 -6.56
C ARG A 131 3.43 -3.32 -5.20
N VAL A 132 2.54 -3.87 -4.37
CA VAL A 132 2.34 -3.47 -2.98
C VAL A 132 2.65 -4.66 -2.08
N THR A 133 3.49 -4.46 -1.08
CA THR A 133 3.75 -5.45 -0.01
C THR A 133 3.33 -4.84 1.32
N LEU A 134 2.56 -5.57 2.11
CA LEU A 134 2.14 -5.20 3.47
C LEU A 134 2.74 -6.22 4.43
N ASP A 135 3.47 -5.76 5.44
CA ASP A 135 4.23 -6.62 6.37
C ASP A 135 3.84 -6.31 7.83
N VAL A 136 3.32 -7.33 8.50
CA VAL A 136 2.87 -7.25 9.89
C VAL A 136 4.03 -7.20 10.88
N SER A 137 5.18 -7.76 10.54
CA SER A 137 6.31 -7.92 11.47
C SER A 137 6.83 -6.60 12.03
N ASP A 138 6.73 -5.53 11.25
CA ASP A 138 7.17 -4.19 11.64
C ASP A 138 6.17 -3.08 11.26
N GLY A 139 4.95 -3.47 10.88
CA GLY A 139 3.87 -2.57 10.46
C GLY A 139 4.17 -1.82 9.17
N SER A 140 5.09 -2.31 8.34
CA SER A 140 5.51 -1.60 7.14
C SER A 140 4.67 -1.94 5.92
N TYR A 141 4.72 -1.03 4.95
CA TYR A 141 4.33 -1.32 3.59
C TYR A 141 5.46 -0.90 2.65
N LYS A 142 5.51 -1.56 1.50
CA LYS A 142 6.39 -1.22 0.38
C LYS A 142 5.53 -1.05 -0.88
N PHE A 143 5.75 0.04 -1.61
CA PHE A 143 5.22 0.22 -2.96
C PHE A 143 6.39 0.25 -3.94
N GLU A 144 6.27 -0.47 -5.04
CA GLU A 144 7.26 -0.54 -6.12
C GLU A 144 6.58 -0.18 -7.43
N LEU A 145 7.03 0.88 -8.10
CA LEU A 145 6.67 1.18 -9.48
C LEU A 145 7.58 0.39 -10.41
N LEU A 146 6.98 -0.35 -11.35
CA LEU A 146 7.68 -1.32 -12.21
C LEU A 146 7.54 -0.96 -13.69
N GLU A 147 6.40 -0.39 -14.08
CA GLU A 147 6.15 0.14 -15.43
C GLU A 147 5.52 1.54 -15.31
N PRO A 148 5.71 2.40 -16.32
CA PRO A 148 5.10 3.74 -16.33
C PRO A 148 3.58 3.65 -16.42
N LEU A 149 2.89 4.60 -15.79
CA LEU A 149 1.44 4.75 -15.90
C LEU A 149 1.12 5.79 -16.97
N ASP A 150 -0.01 5.64 -17.65
CA ASP A 150 -0.40 6.63 -18.65
C ASP A 150 -1.02 7.85 -17.95
N HIS A 151 -0.30 8.95 -17.97
CA HIS A 151 -0.78 10.23 -17.44
C HIS A 151 -1.72 10.95 -18.41
N PRO A 152 -2.64 11.79 -17.89
CA PRO A 152 -3.41 12.69 -18.74
C PRO A 152 -2.49 13.56 -19.60
N THR A 153 -2.88 13.80 -20.86
CA THR A 153 -2.10 14.65 -21.76
C THR A 153 -2.09 16.11 -21.27
N ALA A 154 -1.01 16.50 -20.62
CA ALA A 154 -0.69 17.87 -20.28
C ALA A 154 0.81 18.13 -20.54
N ASN A 155 1.14 19.33 -21.01
CA ASN A 155 2.53 19.67 -21.38
C ASN A 155 3.38 19.93 -20.11
N GLY A 156 3.70 18.89 -19.36
CA GLY A 156 4.51 18.94 -18.13
C GLY A 156 4.26 17.73 -17.22
N GLN A 157 4.94 17.69 -16.08
CA GLN A 157 4.74 16.64 -15.06
C GLN A 157 3.32 16.70 -14.52
N ASN A 158 2.70 15.53 -14.37
CA ASN A 158 1.38 15.34 -13.78
C ASN A 158 1.46 14.29 -12.69
N ASP A 159 0.49 14.32 -11.78
CA ASP A 159 0.43 13.36 -10.68
C ASP A 159 -0.78 12.45 -10.84
N ILE A 160 -0.56 11.15 -10.69
CA ILE A 160 -1.61 10.15 -10.44
C ILE A 160 -1.58 9.80 -8.96
N VAL A 161 -2.72 9.87 -8.29
CA VAL A 161 -2.87 9.43 -6.88
C VAL A 161 -3.63 8.12 -6.83
N ILE A 162 -2.95 7.06 -6.41
CA ILE A 162 -3.50 5.73 -6.17
C ILE A 162 -3.93 5.65 -4.70
N ASN A 163 -5.23 5.47 -4.46
CA ASN A 163 -5.78 5.37 -3.10
C ASN A 163 -6.03 3.89 -2.75
N LEU A 164 -5.18 3.30 -1.92
CA LEU A 164 -5.29 1.92 -1.48
C LEU A 164 -6.07 1.85 -0.15
N PRO A 165 -7.25 1.22 -0.10
CA PRO A 165 -7.99 1.04 1.15
C PRO A 165 -7.41 -0.14 1.94
N ILE A 166 -6.78 0.15 3.08
CA ILE A 166 -6.11 -0.84 3.93
C ILE A 166 -6.96 -1.13 5.18
N ALA A 167 -7.02 -2.39 5.59
CA ALA A 167 -7.49 -2.81 6.91
C ALA A 167 -6.50 -3.81 7.53
N ALA A 168 -6.61 -3.98 8.84
CA ALA A 168 -5.85 -4.96 9.62
C ALA A 168 -6.78 -6.01 10.21
N THR A 169 -6.30 -7.25 10.31
CA THR A 169 -6.97 -8.37 11.01
C THR A 169 -6.08 -8.79 12.17
N ASP A 170 -6.64 -9.02 13.35
CA ASP A 170 -5.91 -9.56 14.51
C ASP A 170 -6.01 -11.08 14.64
N PHE A 171 -5.51 -11.61 15.76
CA PHE A 171 -5.33 -13.05 15.96
C PHE A 171 -6.64 -13.84 16.00
N ASP A 172 -7.72 -13.26 16.53
CA ASP A 172 -9.00 -13.97 16.65
C ASP A 172 -9.98 -13.64 15.51
N GLY A 173 -9.64 -12.64 14.69
CA GLY A 173 -10.26 -12.36 13.39
C GLY A 173 -10.99 -11.03 13.33
N ASP A 174 -10.80 -10.16 14.32
CA ASP A 174 -11.33 -8.82 14.37
C ASP A 174 -10.65 -7.90 13.36
N VAL A 175 -11.48 -7.11 12.67
CA VAL A 175 -11.06 -6.24 11.57
C VAL A 175 -11.11 -4.78 11.98
N SER A 176 -10.04 -4.06 11.68
CA SER A 176 -9.92 -2.63 11.97
C SER A 176 -10.86 -1.75 11.13
N ASN A 177 -10.87 -0.45 11.43
CA ASN A 177 -11.32 0.55 10.46
C ASN A 177 -10.49 0.49 9.16
N THR A 178 -11.07 0.97 8.06
CA THR A 178 -10.35 1.17 6.80
C THR A 178 -9.55 2.47 6.83
N LEU A 179 -8.25 2.39 6.52
CA LEU A 179 -7.35 3.52 6.32
C LEU A 179 -7.02 3.65 4.83
N THR A 180 -7.10 4.86 4.27
CA THR A 180 -6.63 5.11 2.91
C THR A 180 -5.14 5.39 2.89
N LEU A 181 -4.38 4.59 2.15
CA LEU A 181 -2.98 4.81 1.82
C LEU A 181 -2.88 5.48 0.42
N PRO A 182 -2.57 6.80 0.35
CA PRO A 182 -2.39 7.49 -0.92
C PRO A 182 -0.94 7.32 -1.40
N ILE A 183 -0.75 6.82 -2.61
CA ILE A 183 0.54 6.83 -3.31
C ILE A 183 0.45 7.79 -4.49
N THR A 184 1.39 8.73 -4.56
CA THR A 184 1.52 9.69 -5.66
C THR A 184 2.57 9.16 -6.64
N VAL A 185 2.18 9.01 -7.90
CA VAL A 185 3.08 8.69 -9.02
C VAL A 185 3.22 9.96 -9.84
N VAL A 186 4.44 10.48 -9.95
CA VAL A 186 4.77 11.67 -10.74
C VAL A 186 5.18 11.23 -12.14
N ASP A 187 4.64 11.89 -13.15
CA ASP A 187 4.93 11.68 -14.58
C ASP A 187 6.36 12.12 -14.92
N ASP A 188 7.00 11.40 -15.84
CA ASP A 188 8.26 11.84 -16.43
C ASP A 188 8.00 12.87 -17.54
N VAL A 189 8.91 13.83 -17.70
CA VAL A 189 8.93 14.73 -18.85
C VAL A 189 10.18 14.46 -19.66
N PRO A 190 10.05 14.15 -20.97
CA PRO A 190 11.22 13.91 -21.82
C PRO A 190 12.20 15.08 -21.78
N THR A 191 13.45 14.80 -21.42
CA THR A 191 14.55 15.76 -21.47
C THR A 191 15.40 15.56 -22.73
N ILE A 192 15.96 16.65 -23.26
CA ILE A 192 16.98 16.60 -24.31
C ILE A 192 18.32 16.94 -23.64
N ASP A 193 19.17 15.95 -23.42
CA ASP A 193 20.51 16.11 -22.82
C ASP A 193 21.55 16.67 -23.81
N GLY A 194 21.13 17.65 -24.61
CA GLY A 194 21.92 18.30 -25.63
C GLY A 194 21.92 17.61 -27.00
N LEU A 195 22.64 18.24 -27.92
CA LEU A 195 22.93 17.68 -29.24
C LEU A 195 24.33 17.07 -29.20
N ALA A 196 24.54 15.98 -29.93
CA ALA A 196 25.89 15.40 -30.05
C ALA A 196 26.88 16.47 -30.55
N GLN A 197 28.09 16.48 -30.01
CA GLN A 197 29.13 17.39 -30.48
C GLN A 197 29.37 17.15 -31.98
N GLY A 198 29.20 18.17 -32.81
CA GLY A 198 29.23 18.05 -34.27
C GLY A 198 27.87 17.86 -34.94
N SER A 199 26.75 17.93 -34.20
CA SER A 199 25.40 18.05 -34.76
C SER A 199 25.11 19.44 -35.37
N GLU A 200 26.07 20.35 -35.36
CA GLU A 200 26.01 21.60 -36.11
C GLU A 200 25.94 21.28 -37.61
N GLN A 201 24.77 21.51 -38.21
CA GLN A 201 24.62 21.52 -39.65
C GLN A 201 24.81 22.96 -40.12
N THR A 202 25.94 23.24 -40.75
CA THR A 202 26.14 24.49 -41.49
C THR A 202 25.71 24.26 -42.93
N VAL A 203 24.80 25.09 -43.42
CA VAL A 203 24.61 25.24 -44.87
C VAL A 203 25.50 26.40 -45.32
N ASP A 204 26.32 26.17 -46.33
CA ASP A 204 27.01 27.24 -47.03
C ASP A 204 26.10 27.74 -48.16
N GLU A 205 25.97 29.05 -48.30
CA GLU A 205 25.19 29.64 -49.40
C GLU A 205 25.85 29.35 -50.76
N ASP A 206 27.16 29.06 -50.76
CA ASP A 206 27.95 28.65 -51.92
C ASP A 206 27.53 27.27 -52.48
N ASP A 207 26.81 26.47 -51.68
CA ASP A 207 26.27 25.16 -52.10
C ASP A 207 24.92 25.27 -52.84
N LEU A 208 24.36 26.48 -52.99
CA LEU A 208 23.16 26.73 -53.78
C LEU A 208 23.53 27.01 -55.26
N PRO A 209 22.77 26.50 -56.26
CA PRO A 209 23.07 26.67 -57.69
C PRO A 209 23.07 28.12 -58.21
N GLN A 210 22.75 29.10 -57.36
CA GLN A 210 22.72 30.54 -57.67
C GLN A 210 23.34 31.39 -56.54
N GLY A 211 23.93 30.78 -55.50
CA GLY A 211 24.67 31.50 -54.47
C GLY A 211 26.00 31.98 -55.04
N THR A 212 26.42 33.19 -54.68
CA THR A 212 27.77 33.72 -54.93
C THR A 212 28.44 33.99 -53.61
#